data_AF-A0A7S2GCS3-F1
#
_entry.id   AF-A0A7S2GCS3-F1
#
_cell.length_a   1.000
_cell.length_b   1.000
_cell.length_c   1.000
_cell.angle_alpha   90.00
_cell.angle_beta   90.00
_cell.angle_gamma   90.00
#
_symmetry.space_group_name_H-M   'P 1'
#
loop_
_entity.id
_entity.type
_entity.pdbx_description
1 polymer ?
#
loop_
_entity_poly.entity_id
_entity_poly.type
_entity_poly.pdbx_seq_one_letter_code
_entity_poly.pdbx_strand_id
1 'polypeptide(L)'
;AGRIIALKQTPQQRECALVAQVRKLVYRMAIIPVDVMRDFPAPFGPYLSVYLPRFFDILSFLYSTLPPPPHPGPYATQGSCYPSTPGTSPPMLERSAVCALRFISQVISSPSYKRDSAAMTVPSQRIITANGDVEVQTTALLEACRIVEAFFDDNRVLTLLSMLTEVLLPLRQCDLSEWSASGEAYMLEQECLTQDKSSPRCSAEGLLLSLMDAHVATLAPILASKLNDSSGQLRAASLEAAGQSASSTEVVLWDSWYLVVGLSAYALDDHVDWSKWFRTSLGPALNLLNAAPPTPAPAVLRRRILWLLGCWMYKMPSEIRPALYEALVNMLTSRDAAVLLTLLNTLKAAIDEWQFKPQAFVHLAPRAIASLYATLQLVAEFDSRLQVLSLISLIVERVAIEPVHADNGSPEGGDM
;
A
#
# COMPACT_ATOMS: atom_id res chain seq x y z
N ALA A 1 -9.13 -49.16 14.95
CA ALA A 1 -8.88 -48.76 13.55
C ALA A 1 -7.68 -47.81 13.36
N GLY A 2 -7.41 -46.85 14.26
CA GLY A 2 -6.33 -45.85 14.08
C GLY A 2 -4.87 -46.32 14.24
N ARG A 3 -4.60 -47.49 14.86
CA ARG A 3 -3.22 -48.01 15.04
C ARG A 3 -2.64 -48.73 13.83
N ILE A 4 -3.46 -49.15 12.86
CA ILE A 4 -3.02 -49.98 11.73
C ILE A 4 -2.57 -49.12 10.53
N ILE A 5 -2.98 -47.85 10.46
CA ILE A 5 -2.58 -46.93 9.38
C ILE A 5 -1.15 -46.38 9.58
N ALA A 6 -0.66 -46.33 10.83
CA ALA A 6 0.68 -45.83 11.15
C ALA A 6 1.83 -46.74 10.66
N LEU A 7 1.53 -48.00 10.30
CA LEU A 7 2.53 -49.00 9.89
C LEU A 7 2.82 -49.04 8.38
N LYS A 8 2.15 -48.22 7.56
CA LYS A 8 2.41 -48.11 6.10
C LYS A 8 3.09 -46.81 5.67
N GLN A 9 3.38 -45.90 6.60
CA GLN A 9 4.03 -44.64 6.26
C GLN A 9 5.54 -44.81 6.13
N THR A 10 6.11 -44.36 5.01
CA THR A 10 7.57 -44.30 4.84
C THR A 10 8.18 -43.33 5.85
N PRO A 11 9.47 -43.47 6.21
CA PRO A 11 10.17 -42.52 7.09
C PRO A 11 9.98 -41.06 6.65
N GLN A 12 10.07 -40.80 5.35
CA GLN A 12 9.86 -39.49 4.74
C GLN A 12 8.42 -38.96 4.95
N GLN A 13 7.40 -39.83 4.89
CA GLN A 13 6.01 -39.43 5.18
C GLN A 13 5.80 -39.07 6.66
N ARG A 14 6.51 -39.75 7.58
CA ARG A 14 6.46 -39.43 9.02
C ARG A 14 7.15 -38.11 9.33
N GLU A 15 8.30 -37.85 8.71
CA GLU A 15 9.00 -36.57 8.82
C GLU A 15 8.15 -35.41 8.29
N CYS A 16 7.57 -35.55 7.10
CA CYS A 16 6.67 -34.53 6.55
C CYS A 16 5.46 -34.25 7.45
N ALA A 17 4.87 -35.29 8.06
CA ALA A 17 3.75 -35.13 8.98
C ALA A 17 4.16 -34.43 10.28
N LEU A 18 5.32 -34.77 10.85
CA LEU A 18 5.87 -34.11 12.04
C LEU A 18 6.16 -32.63 11.76
N VAL A 19 6.83 -32.33 10.64
CA VAL A 19 7.11 -30.96 10.21
C VAL A 19 5.82 -30.16 10.03
N ALA A 20 4.78 -30.75 9.44
CA ALA A 20 3.48 -30.08 9.31
C ALA A 20 2.80 -29.80 10.66
N GLN A 21 2.94 -30.70 11.64
CA GLN A 21 2.44 -30.48 13.00
C GLN A 21 3.21 -29.36 13.72
N VAL A 22 4.55 -29.37 13.64
CA VAL A 22 5.40 -28.31 14.19
C VAL A 22 5.04 -26.96 13.59
N ARG A 23 4.83 -26.88 12.27
CA ARG A 23 4.39 -25.64 11.60
C ARG A 23 3.07 -25.11 12.14
N LYS A 24 2.08 -25.97 12.33
CA LYS A 24 0.78 -25.58 12.92
C LYS A 24 0.95 -25.09 14.36
N LEU A 25 1.81 -25.74 15.13
CA LEU A 25 2.10 -25.35 16.51
C LEU A 25 2.77 -23.98 16.56
N VAL A 26 3.82 -23.75 15.77
CA VAL A 26 4.52 -22.44 15.71
C VAL A 26 3.56 -21.33 15.29
N TYR A 27 2.74 -21.55 14.27
CA TYR A 27 1.72 -20.58 13.88
C TYR A 27 0.73 -20.28 15.01
N ARG A 28 0.24 -21.32 15.73
CA ARG A 28 -0.66 -21.13 16.87
C ARG A 28 0.02 -20.36 18.01
N MET A 29 1.29 -20.66 18.29
CA MET A 29 2.07 -19.93 19.30
C MET A 29 2.29 -18.48 18.93
N ALA A 30 2.34 -18.13 17.63
CA ALA A 30 2.47 -16.76 17.15
C ALA A 30 1.11 -16.02 17.10
N ILE A 31 0.03 -16.67 16.67
CA ILE A 31 -1.27 -16.01 16.50
C ILE A 31 -1.97 -15.75 17.84
N ILE A 32 -1.78 -16.61 18.85
CA ILE A 32 -2.39 -16.41 20.19
C ILE A 32 -1.99 -15.06 20.80
N PRO A 33 -0.71 -14.69 20.94
CA PRO A 33 -0.35 -13.39 21.49
C PRO A 33 -0.79 -12.22 20.61
N VAL A 34 -0.90 -12.40 19.28
CA VAL A 34 -1.49 -11.40 18.37
C VAL A 34 -2.97 -11.17 18.70
N ASP A 35 -3.74 -12.24 18.83
CA ASP A 35 -5.17 -12.15 19.14
C ASP A 35 -5.41 -11.58 20.55
N VAL A 36 -4.64 -12.03 21.54
CA VAL A 36 -4.75 -11.50 22.92
C VAL A 36 -4.34 -10.02 22.99
N MET A 37 -3.29 -9.61 22.28
CA MET A 37 -2.89 -8.20 22.20
C MET A 37 -3.96 -7.34 21.53
N ARG A 38 -4.61 -7.84 20.47
CA ARG A 38 -5.73 -7.16 19.81
C ARG A 38 -6.92 -6.97 20.74
N ASP A 39 -7.34 -8.05 21.41
CA ASP A 39 -8.60 -8.07 22.17
C ASP A 39 -8.43 -7.49 23.59
N PHE A 40 -7.23 -7.57 24.16
CA PHE A 40 -6.91 -7.19 25.54
C PHE A 40 -5.56 -6.45 25.65
N PRO A 41 -5.39 -5.27 25.03
CA PRO A 41 -4.12 -4.54 25.03
C PRO A 41 -3.65 -4.18 26.44
N ALA A 42 -4.46 -3.50 27.27
CA ALA A 42 -4.02 -3.11 28.61
C ALA A 42 -3.59 -4.31 29.50
N PRO A 43 -4.35 -5.43 29.56
CA PRO A 43 -3.89 -6.64 30.26
C PRO A 43 -2.65 -7.31 29.66
N PHE A 44 -2.37 -7.12 28.37
CA PHE A 44 -1.20 -7.70 27.71
C PHE A 44 0.12 -6.97 28.06
N GLY A 45 0.05 -5.73 28.56
CA GLY A 45 1.19 -4.88 28.89
C GLY A 45 2.39 -5.58 29.56
N PRO A 46 2.21 -6.39 30.62
CA PRO A 46 3.30 -7.09 31.31
C PRO A 46 4.10 -8.06 30.43
N TYR A 47 3.54 -8.50 29.30
CA TYR A 47 4.16 -9.47 28.40
C TYR A 47 4.91 -8.81 27.22
N LEU A 48 4.77 -7.49 27.04
CA LEU A 48 5.37 -6.77 25.90
C LEU A 48 6.90 -6.93 25.85
N SER A 49 7.58 -6.86 26.99
CA SER A 49 9.04 -7.00 27.08
C SER A 49 9.56 -8.34 26.54
N VAL A 50 8.71 -9.37 26.53
CA VAL A 50 9.04 -10.70 26.00
C VAL A 50 8.66 -10.82 24.53
N TYR A 51 7.43 -10.45 24.17
CA TYR A 51 6.92 -10.70 22.81
C TYR A 51 7.41 -9.69 21.78
N LEU A 52 7.57 -8.42 22.16
CA LEU A 52 7.92 -7.37 21.21
C LEU A 52 9.31 -7.57 20.58
N PRO A 53 10.39 -7.87 21.35
CA PRO A 53 11.68 -8.26 20.75
C PRO A 53 11.58 -9.51 19.88
N ARG A 54 10.81 -10.52 20.30
CA ARG A 54 10.69 -11.79 19.56
C ARG A 54 10.02 -11.61 18.19
N PHE A 55 8.95 -10.83 18.11
CA PHE A 55 8.31 -10.53 16.84
C PHE A 55 9.19 -9.67 15.94
N PHE A 56 9.96 -8.75 16.52
CA PHE A 56 10.95 -7.98 15.77
C PHE A 56 12.12 -8.85 15.26
N ASP A 57 12.58 -9.82 16.05
CA ASP A 57 13.60 -10.79 15.63
C ASP A 57 13.10 -11.67 14.47
N ILE A 58 11.82 -12.08 14.50
CA ILE A 58 11.20 -12.78 13.38
C ILE A 58 11.30 -11.93 12.12
N LEU A 59 10.93 -10.65 12.19
CA LEU A 59 11.05 -9.73 11.04
C LEU A 59 12.51 -9.53 10.58
N SER A 60 13.43 -9.36 11.51
CA SER A 60 14.86 -9.19 11.21
C SER A 60 15.47 -10.44 10.57
N PHE A 61 15.03 -11.62 11.00
CA PHE A 61 15.39 -12.88 10.37
C PHE A 61 14.86 -12.95 8.93
N LEU A 62 13.63 -12.51 8.67
CA LEU A 62 13.10 -12.43 7.30
C LEU A 62 13.92 -11.49 6.43
N TYR A 63 14.27 -10.31 6.96
CA TYR A 63 15.09 -9.33 6.26
C TYR A 63 16.47 -9.87 5.88
N SER A 64 17.09 -10.68 6.74
CA SER A 64 18.41 -11.27 6.47
C SER A 64 18.39 -12.54 5.61
N THR A 65 17.24 -13.20 5.46
CA THR A 65 17.13 -14.49 4.76
C THR A 65 16.42 -14.43 3.41
N LEU A 66 15.59 -13.41 3.16
CA LEU A 66 15.00 -13.19 1.85
C LEU A 66 16.09 -12.61 0.93
N PRO A 67 16.42 -13.28 -0.19
CA PRO A 67 17.35 -12.69 -1.15
C PRO A 67 16.76 -11.38 -1.68
N PRO A 68 17.59 -10.35 -1.97
CA PRO A 68 17.14 -9.20 -2.73
C PRO A 68 16.51 -9.67 -4.06
N PRO A 69 15.58 -8.90 -4.65
CA PRO A 69 14.92 -9.31 -5.89
C PRO A 69 15.95 -9.77 -6.93
N PRO A 70 15.74 -10.93 -7.57
CA PRO A 70 16.81 -11.64 -8.28
C PRO A 70 17.40 -10.79 -9.40
N HIS A 71 18.73 -10.80 -9.53
CA HIS A 71 19.38 -10.42 -10.78
C HIS A 71 19.01 -11.45 -11.87
N PRO A 72 18.51 -11.03 -13.05
CA PRO A 72 18.05 -11.95 -14.06
C PRO A 72 19.24 -12.50 -14.85
N GLY A 73 19.68 -13.70 -14.49
CA GLY A 73 20.44 -14.55 -15.41
C GLY A 73 19.51 -15.13 -16.49
N PRO A 74 20.00 -15.45 -17.70
CA PRO A 74 19.20 -15.88 -18.85
C PRO A 74 18.51 -17.26 -18.72
N TYR A 75 18.52 -17.87 -17.53
CA TYR A 75 18.01 -19.22 -17.27
C TYR A 75 17.09 -19.31 -16.04
N ALA A 76 16.41 -18.21 -15.64
CA ALA A 76 15.41 -18.27 -14.59
C ALA A 76 14.21 -19.12 -15.07
N THR A 77 14.20 -20.40 -14.71
CA THR A 77 13.08 -21.32 -14.92
C THR A 77 11.82 -20.76 -14.27
N GLN A 78 10.69 -20.84 -14.99
CA GLN A 78 9.34 -20.58 -14.50
C GLN A 78 8.99 -21.51 -13.33
N GLY A 79 9.50 -21.20 -12.15
CA GLY A 79 9.06 -21.76 -10.89
C GLY A 79 8.31 -20.66 -10.14
N SER A 80 7.13 -20.99 -9.62
CA SER A 80 6.54 -20.24 -8.51
C SER A 80 7.66 -19.91 -7.51
N CYS A 81 7.75 -18.64 -7.05
CA CYS A 81 8.72 -18.19 -6.01
C CYS A 81 8.58 -18.98 -4.69
N TYR A 82 7.62 -19.88 -4.67
CA TYR A 82 7.34 -20.88 -3.69
C TYR A 82 7.33 -22.25 -4.36
N PRO A 83 8.19 -23.20 -3.98
CA PRO A 83 8.13 -24.53 -4.56
C PRO A 83 6.76 -25.14 -4.24
N SER A 84 5.84 -25.05 -5.20
CA SER A 84 4.57 -25.77 -5.20
C SER A 84 4.83 -27.21 -5.65
N THR A 85 5.83 -27.85 -5.05
CA THR A 85 5.86 -29.29 -4.94
C THR A 85 4.95 -29.67 -3.78
N PRO A 86 4.01 -30.62 -3.94
CA PRO A 86 3.18 -31.08 -2.84
C PRO A 86 4.09 -31.71 -1.77
N GLY A 87 4.48 -30.94 -0.75
CA GLY A 87 5.27 -31.43 0.37
C GLY A 87 6.41 -30.54 0.90
N THR A 88 6.83 -29.47 0.22
CA THR A 88 7.96 -28.63 0.69
C THR A 88 7.54 -27.16 0.88
N SER A 89 8.02 -26.55 1.98
CA SER A 89 7.58 -25.27 2.56
C SER A 89 7.83 -24.05 1.69
N PRO A 90 6.78 -23.25 1.54
CA PRO A 90 6.86 -21.83 1.86
C PRO A 90 5.76 -21.14 2.75
N PRO A 91 4.61 -21.72 3.11
CA PRO A 91 3.53 -20.97 3.78
C PRO A 91 3.77 -20.63 5.27
N MET A 92 4.86 -21.10 5.88
CA MET A 92 5.14 -20.84 7.31
C MET A 92 5.82 -19.48 7.52
N LEU A 93 6.75 -19.13 6.64
CA LEU A 93 7.56 -17.93 6.77
C LEU A 93 6.67 -16.69 6.60
N GLU A 94 5.78 -16.73 5.60
CA GLU A 94 4.76 -15.70 5.36
C GLU A 94 3.79 -15.53 6.52
N ARG A 95 3.25 -16.64 7.05
CA ARG A 95 2.31 -16.57 8.19
C ARG A 95 2.97 -16.02 9.45
N SER A 96 4.25 -16.34 9.66
CA SER A 96 5.01 -15.81 10.80
C SER A 96 5.32 -14.32 10.60
N ALA A 97 5.66 -13.90 9.37
CA ALA A 97 5.83 -12.50 8.99
C ALA A 97 4.54 -11.71 9.27
N VAL A 98 3.40 -12.23 8.83
CA VAL A 98 2.07 -11.62 9.01
C VAL A 98 1.75 -11.47 10.49
N CYS A 99 1.99 -12.50 11.31
CA CYS A 99 1.80 -12.41 12.75
C CYS A 99 2.68 -11.32 13.37
N ALA A 100 3.95 -11.25 12.95
CA ALA A 100 4.89 -10.27 13.47
C ALA A 100 4.55 -8.83 13.06
N LEU A 101 4.23 -8.60 11.78
CA LEU A 101 3.80 -7.29 11.26
C LEU A 101 2.54 -6.81 11.99
N ARG A 102 1.54 -7.69 12.13
CA ARG A 102 0.30 -7.38 12.84
C ARG A 102 0.54 -7.12 14.32
N PHE A 103 1.35 -7.93 15.00
CA PHE A 103 1.66 -7.73 16.41
C PHE A 103 2.28 -6.36 16.65
N ILE A 104 3.33 -6.03 15.89
CA ILE A 104 4.04 -4.75 16.01
C ILE A 104 3.10 -3.58 15.69
N SER A 105 2.31 -3.69 14.62
CA SER A 105 1.29 -2.70 14.24
C SER A 105 0.23 -2.49 15.34
N GLN A 106 -0.24 -3.57 15.99
CA GLN A 106 -1.20 -3.48 17.09
C GLN A 106 -0.59 -2.82 18.33
N VAL A 107 0.66 -3.15 18.67
CA VAL A 107 1.35 -2.55 19.82
C VAL A 107 1.56 -1.06 19.62
N ILE A 108 2.08 -0.65 18.47
CA ILE A 108 2.41 0.76 18.21
C ILE A 108 1.15 1.64 18.07
N SER A 109 0.06 1.08 17.52
CA SER A 109 -1.20 1.80 17.35
C SER A 109 -2.11 1.78 18.57
N SER A 110 -1.82 0.94 19.58
CA SER A 110 -2.67 0.73 20.74
C SER A 110 -2.86 2.03 21.56
N PRO A 111 -4.10 2.54 21.71
CA PRO A 111 -4.37 3.68 22.57
C PRO A 111 -3.98 3.42 24.03
N SER A 112 -4.01 2.16 24.48
CA SER A 112 -3.61 1.78 25.84
C SER A 112 -2.15 2.10 26.14
N TYR A 113 -1.30 2.23 25.12
CA TYR A 113 0.13 2.49 25.28
C TYR A 113 0.54 3.89 24.83
N LYS A 114 -0.40 4.73 24.41
CA LYS A 114 -0.14 6.14 24.07
C LYS A 114 -0.27 6.98 25.34
N ARG A 115 0.76 7.77 25.65
CA ARG A 115 0.70 8.75 26.73
C ARG A 115 0.00 10.00 26.19
N ASP A 116 -1.22 10.29 26.64
CA ASP A 116 -1.89 11.55 26.31
C ASP A 116 -1.10 12.72 26.91
N SER A 117 -0.46 13.52 26.05
CA SER A 117 0.25 14.73 26.46
C SER A 117 -0.68 15.79 27.08
N ALA A 118 -1.98 15.73 26.77
CA ALA A 118 -3.01 16.65 27.27
C ALA A 118 -3.62 16.24 28.62
N ALA A 119 -3.50 14.98 29.02
CA ALA A 119 -4.04 14.47 30.27
C ALA A 119 -2.88 14.17 31.23
N MET A 120 -2.40 15.19 31.95
CA MET A 120 -1.56 14.99 33.15
C MET A 120 -2.27 14.17 34.26
N THR A 121 -3.50 13.74 34.03
CA THR A 121 -4.23 12.77 34.84
C THR A 121 -4.35 11.45 34.10
N VAL A 122 -3.63 10.45 34.60
CA VAL A 122 -3.87 9.04 34.27
C VAL A 122 -5.35 8.73 34.53
N PRO A 123 -6.08 8.04 33.63
CA PRO A 123 -7.43 7.60 33.93
C PRO A 123 -7.36 6.60 35.09
N SER A 124 -7.58 7.08 36.30
CA SER A 124 -7.60 6.27 37.51
C SER A 124 -8.90 5.48 37.54
N GLN A 125 -8.88 4.25 37.02
CA GLN A 125 -9.90 3.26 37.35
C GLN A 125 -9.67 2.82 38.80
N ARG A 126 -10.29 3.53 39.75
CA ARG A 126 -10.29 3.14 41.16
C ARG A 126 -11.18 1.91 41.33
N ILE A 127 -10.57 0.77 41.63
CA ILE A 127 -11.29 -0.42 42.07
C ILE A 127 -11.17 -0.46 43.60
N ILE A 128 -12.28 -0.18 44.27
CA ILE A 128 -12.39 -0.27 45.74
C ILE A 128 -12.50 -1.74 46.10
N THR A 129 -11.53 -2.28 46.85
CA THR A 129 -11.60 -3.64 47.42
C THR A 129 -11.65 -3.58 48.94
N ALA A 130 -12.08 -4.67 49.58
CA ALA A 130 -12.14 -4.76 51.05
C ALA A 130 -10.79 -4.59 51.76
N ASN A 131 -9.68 -4.61 51.01
CA ASN A 131 -8.31 -4.45 51.52
C ASN A 131 -7.67 -3.10 51.16
N GLY A 132 -8.45 -2.14 50.64
CA GLY A 132 -7.99 -0.81 50.21
C GLY A 132 -8.10 -0.55 48.71
N ASP A 133 -7.79 0.68 48.31
CA ASP A 133 -7.72 1.11 46.90
C ASP A 133 -6.51 0.43 46.22
N VAL A 134 -6.72 -0.25 45.10
CA VAL A 134 -5.67 -0.97 44.38
C VAL A 134 -5.30 -0.22 43.09
N GLU A 135 -4.15 0.48 43.08
CA GLU A 135 -3.60 1.22 41.91
C GLU A 135 -2.91 0.33 40.85
N VAL A 136 -3.02 -1.00 40.95
CA VAL A 136 -2.15 -1.97 40.24
C VAL A 136 -2.28 -1.97 38.71
N GLN A 137 -3.44 -1.63 38.15
CA GLN A 137 -3.58 -1.51 36.70
C GLN A 137 -2.87 -0.27 36.13
N THR A 138 -2.72 0.79 36.95
CA THR A 138 -2.07 2.03 36.53
C THR A 138 -0.56 1.86 36.41
N THR A 139 0.08 1.18 37.36
CA THR A 139 1.53 0.97 37.35
C THR A 139 1.98 0.03 36.23
N ALA A 140 1.25 -1.07 36.02
CA ALA A 140 1.53 -2.02 34.94
C ALA A 140 1.35 -1.38 33.54
N LEU A 141 0.34 -0.52 33.38
CA LEU A 141 0.11 0.20 32.13
C LEU A 141 1.21 1.24 31.86
N LEU A 142 1.62 1.99 32.88
CA LEU A 142 2.73 2.95 32.76
C LEU A 142 4.05 2.26 32.37
N GLU A 143 4.29 1.07 32.92
CA GLU A 143 5.46 0.28 32.54
C GLU A 143 5.35 -0.24 31.10
N ALA A 144 4.16 -0.69 30.67
CA ALA A 144 3.91 -1.04 29.28
C ALA A 144 4.17 0.14 28.33
N CYS A 145 3.71 1.35 28.66
CA CYS A 145 4.01 2.56 27.88
C CYS A 145 5.53 2.80 27.78
N ARG A 146 6.28 2.68 28.88
CA ARG A 146 7.74 2.82 28.87
C ARG A 146 8.42 1.77 27.99
N ILE A 147 7.95 0.52 28.04
CA ILE A 147 8.47 -0.54 27.18
C ILE A 147 8.25 -0.20 25.71
N VAL A 148 7.05 0.27 25.34
CA VAL A 148 6.75 0.68 23.95
C VAL A 148 7.62 1.87 23.52
N GLU A 149 7.65 2.94 24.32
CA GLU A 149 8.46 4.14 24.06
C GLU A 149 9.96 3.81 23.91
N ALA A 150 10.51 2.97 24.79
CA ALA A 150 11.92 2.56 24.72
C ALA A 150 12.19 1.57 23.59
N PHE A 151 11.20 0.76 23.22
CA PHE A 151 11.38 -0.24 22.16
C PHE A 151 11.39 0.39 20.77
N PHE A 152 10.50 1.34 20.50
CA PHE A 152 10.40 2.03 19.21
C PHE A 152 11.28 3.29 19.18
N ASP A 153 12.58 3.10 19.40
CA ASP A 153 13.56 4.14 19.14
C ASP A 153 13.69 4.43 17.64
N ASP A 154 14.30 5.57 17.30
CA ASP A 154 14.46 6.01 15.91
C ASP A 154 15.20 4.96 15.06
N ASN A 155 16.19 4.27 15.63
CA ASN A 155 16.96 3.26 14.88
C ASN A 155 16.10 2.08 14.45
N ARG A 156 15.25 1.57 15.34
CA ARG A 156 14.34 0.47 15.05
C ARG A 156 13.20 0.90 14.13
N VAL A 157 12.67 2.10 14.32
CA VAL A 157 11.68 2.68 13.41
C VAL A 157 12.24 2.79 11.99
N LEU A 158 13.48 3.27 11.83
CA LEU A 158 14.15 3.34 10.53
C LEU A 158 14.47 1.95 9.96
N THR A 159 14.85 0.99 10.81
CA THR A 159 15.08 -0.40 10.39
C THR A 159 13.79 -1.04 9.87
N LEU A 160 12.66 -0.79 10.53
CA LEU A 160 11.35 -1.24 10.05
C LEU A 160 11.00 -0.59 8.71
N LEU A 161 11.20 0.72 8.55
CA LEU A 161 10.99 1.40 7.28
C LEU A 161 11.81 0.76 6.14
N SER A 162 13.12 0.55 6.35
CA SER A 162 13.99 -0.10 5.36
C SER A 162 13.48 -1.49 4.99
N MET A 163 13.11 -2.31 5.99
CA MET A 163 12.56 -3.64 5.74
C MET A 163 11.26 -3.61 4.93
N LEU A 164 10.37 -2.66 5.24
CA LEU A 164 9.14 -2.46 4.49
C LEU A 164 9.45 -2.13 3.03
N THR A 165 10.31 -1.13 2.78
CA THR A 165 10.60 -0.63 1.44
C THR A 165 11.47 -1.55 0.58
N GLU A 166 12.37 -2.32 1.20
CA GLU A 166 13.39 -3.10 0.47
C GLU A 166 13.03 -4.58 0.32
N VAL A 167 12.13 -5.11 1.16
CA VAL A 167 11.85 -6.56 1.21
C VAL A 167 10.37 -6.91 1.17
N LEU A 168 9.51 -6.19 1.91
CA LEU A 168 8.11 -6.60 2.09
C LEU A 168 7.13 -5.99 1.07
N LEU A 169 7.33 -4.72 0.72
CA LEU A 169 6.51 -3.97 -0.24
C LEU A 169 6.92 -4.12 -1.71
N PRO A 170 8.19 -4.42 -2.07
CA PRO A 170 8.57 -4.70 -3.45
C PRO A 170 7.68 -5.76 -4.12
N LEU A 171 7.21 -5.46 -5.34
CA LEU A 171 6.60 -6.47 -6.21
C LEU A 171 7.58 -7.60 -6.47
N ARG A 172 7.12 -8.83 -6.28
CA ARG A 172 7.88 -10.04 -6.53
C ARG A 172 7.70 -10.49 -7.97
N GLN A 173 8.56 -11.41 -8.41
CA GLN A 173 8.48 -11.95 -9.76
C GLN A 173 7.13 -12.66 -10.03
N CYS A 174 6.53 -13.29 -9.00
CA CYS A 174 5.19 -13.85 -9.10
C CYS A 174 4.14 -12.77 -9.43
N ASP A 175 4.14 -11.66 -8.70
CA ASP A 175 3.22 -10.54 -8.92
C ASP A 175 3.33 -10.01 -10.36
N LEU A 176 4.57 -9.84 -10.84
CA LEU A 176 4.84 -9.37 -12.20
C LEU A 176 4.42 -10.38 -13.26
N SER A 177 4.53 -11.68 -12.96
CA SER A 177 4.09 -12.74 -13.87
C SER A 177 2.57 -12.86 -13.92
N GLU A 178 1.88 -12.69 -12.79
CA GLU A 178 0.42 -12.68 -12.69
C GLU A 178 -0.16 -11.47 -13.41
N TRP A 179 0.42 -10.28 -13.21
CA TRP A 179 0.09 -9.09 -14.00
C TRP A 179 0.29 -9.35 -15.49
N SER A 180 1.45 -9.88 -15.90
CA SER A 180 1.73 -10.18 -17.31
C SER A 180 0.73 -11.15 -17.93
N ALA A 181 0.17 -12.07 -17.13
CA ALA A 181 -0.84 -13.03 -17.58
C ALA A 181 -2.23 -12.38 -17.73
N SER A 182 -2.65 -11.57 -16.76
CA SER A 182 -3.87 -10.77 -16.84
C SER A 182 -3.80 -9.59 -15.86
N GLY A 183 -3.53 -8.39 -16.39
CA GLY A 183 -3.48 -7.18 -15.58
C GLY A 183 -4.83 -6.83 -14.94
N GLU A 184 -5.95 -7.18 -15.60
CA GLU A 184 -7.29 -6.98 -15.04
C GLU A 184 -7.54 -7.88 -13.82
N ALA A 185 -7.28 -9.19 -13.95
CA ALA A 185 -7.44 -10.13 -12.85
C ALA A 185 -6.51 -9.81 -11.68
N TYR A 186 -5.26 -9.45 -11.99
CA TYR A 186 -4.28 -9.01 -11.00
C TYR A 186 -4.80 -7.81 -10.19
N MET A 187 -5.32 -6.77 -10.86
CA MET A 187 -5.84 -5.59 -10.14
C MET A 187 -7.06 -5.91 -9.28
N LEU A 188 -8.01 -6.70 -9.79
CA LEU A 188 -9.19 -7.08 -9.01
C LEU A 188 -8.81 -7.89 -7.78
N GLU A 189 -7.80 -8.76 -7.89
CA GLU A 189 -7.28 -9.47 -6.73
C GLU A 189 -6.66 -8.52 -5.71
N GLN A 190 -5.87 -7.53 -6.14
CA GLN A 190 -5.28 -6.51 -5.24
C GLN A 190 -6.34 -5.61 -4.58
N GLU A 191 -7.45 -5.31 -5.25
CA GLU A 191 -8.53 -4.47 -4.73
C GLU A 191 -9.60 -5.26 -3.96
N CYS A 192 -9.49 -6.59 -3.94
CA CYS A 192 -10.48 -7.45 -3.33
C CYS A 192 -10.52 -7.24 -1.80
N LEU A 193 -11.67 -6.82 -1.26
CA LEU A 193 -11.85 -6.67 0.19
C LEU A 193 -11.75 -8.02 0.96
N THR A 194 -11.95 -9.14 0.26
CA THR A 194 -11.74 -10.49 0.79
C THR A 194 -10.35 -11.03 0.51
N GLN A 195 -9.48 -10.27 -0.16
CA GLN A 195 -8.06 -10.62 -0.24
C GLN A 195 -7.60 -10.89 1.19
N ASP A 196 -6.95 -12.03 1.37
CA ASP A 196 -6.63 -12.52 2.71
C ASP A 196 -5.85 -11.39 3.38
N LYS A 197 -6.46 -10.74 4.39
CA LYS A 197 -5.80 -9.73 5.23
C LYS A 197 -4.49 -10.27 5.79
N SER A 198 -4.24 -11.57 5.63
CA SER A 198 -3.07 -12.35 5.98
C SER A 198 -1.99 -12.42 4.90
N SER A 199 -2.00 -11.56 3.87
CA SER A 199 -0.82 -11.38 3.01
C SER A 199 0.26 -10.58 3.76
N PRO A 200 1.56 -10.91 3.59
CA PRO A 200 2.65 -10.12 4.18
C PRO A 200 2.66 -8.67 3.69
N ARG A 201 2.32 -8.43 2.42
CA ARG A 201 2.30 -7.08 1.82
C ARG A 201 1.21 -6.21 2.44
N CYS A 202 -0.03 -6.68 2.54
CA CYS A 202 -1.11 -5.93 3.19
C CYS A 202 -0.80 -5.67 4.67
N SER A 203 -0.19 -6.64 5.36
CA SER A 203 0.23 -6.48 6.76
C SER A 203 1.37 -5.45 6.90
N ALA A 204 2.26 -5.36 5.91
CA ALA A 204 3.34 -4.38 5.84
C ALA A 204 2.79 -2.95 5.60
N GLU A 205 1.80 -2.80 4.74
CA GLU A 205 1.09 -1.52 4.54
C GLU A 205 0.40 -1.06 5.84
N GLY A 206 -0.26 -1.98 6.57
CA GLY A 206 -0.85 -1.67 7.88
C GLY A 206 0.19 -1.25 8.92
N LEU A 207 1.35 -1.91 8.95
CA LEU A 207 2.46 -1.51 9.83
C LEU A 207 3.02 -0.14 9.43
N LEU A 208 3.16 0.16 8.15
CA LEU A 208 3.59 1.48 7.68
C LEU A 208 2.68 2.59 8.20
N LEU A 209 1.36 2.44 8.04
CA LEU A 209 0.39 3.44 8.52
C LEU A 209 0.53 3.64 10.04
N SER A 210 0.67 2.54 10.78
CA SER A 210 0.87 2.55 12.22
C SER A 210 2.17 3.26 12.64
N LEU A 211 3.25 3.07 11.87
CA LEU A 211 4.54 3.74 12.07
C LEU A 211 4.45 5.23 11.77
N MET A 212 3.76 5.63 10.70
CA MET A 212 3.56 7.04 10.37
C MET A 212 2.74 7.76 11.44
N ASP A 213 1.67 7.15 11.94
CA ASP A 213 0.84 7.74 12.99
C ASP A 213 1.61 7.96 14.30
N ALA A 214 2.56 7.08 14.63
CA ALA A 214 3.30 7.13 15.88
C ALA A 214 4.64 7.91 15.78
N HIS A 215 5.30 7.88 14.62
CA HIS A 215 6.66 8.40 14.43
C HIS A 215 6.81 9.30 13.19
N VAL A 216 5.77 10.06 12.82
CA VAL A 216 5.80 11.00 11.69
C VAL A 216 7.00 11.95 11.75
N ALA A 217 7.37 12.44 12.93
CA ALA A 217 8.48 13.39 13.10
C ALA A 217 9.83 12.79 12.66
N THR A 218 10.02 11.48 12.83
CA THR A 218 11.22 10.76 12.40
C THR A 218 11.12 10.34 10.94
N LEU A 219 9.96 9.85 10.51
CA LEU A 219 9.79 9.22 9.20
C LEU A 219 9.56 10.21 8.05
N ALA A 220 8.75 11.24 8.26
CA ALA A 220 8.37 12.18 7.21
C ALA A 220 9.57 12.91 6.56
N PRO A 221 10.58 13.39 7.33
CA PRO A 221 11.80 13.97 6.73
C PRO A 221 12.59 12.99 5.86
N ILE A 222 12.61 11.70 6.22
CA ILE A 222 13.29 10.66 5.44
C ILE A 222 12.56 10.41 4.13
N LEU A 223 11.22 10.30 4.17
CA LEU A 223 10.41 10.16 2.96
C LEU A 223 10.59 11.37 2.03
N ALA A 224 10.52 12.59 2.57
CA ALA A 224 10.75 13.81 1.81
C ALA A 224 12.17 13.88 1.23
N SER A 225 13.20 13.50 2.00
CA SER A 225 14.57 13.39 1.52
C SER A 225 14.68 12.42 0.35
N LYS A 226 13.99 11.28 0.41
CA LYS A 226 14.00 10.30 -0.68
C LYS A 226 13.36 10.86 -1.95
N LEU A 227 12.28 11.64 -1.84
CA LEU A 227 11.63 12.29 -2.98
C LEU A 227 12.50 13.38 -3.65
N ASN A 228 13.49 13.92 -2.94
CA ASN A 228 14.47 14.85 -3.52
C ASN A 228 15.50 14.17 -4.44
N ASP A 229 15.62 12.83 -4.43
CA ASP A 229 16.45 12.07 -5.38
C ASP A 229 15.75 12.00 -6.76
N SER A 230 15.75 13.13 -7.47
CA SER A 230 15.21 13.23 -8.83
C SER A 230 15.96 12.32 -9.81
N SER A 231 17.28 12.19 -9.67
CA SER A 231 18.11 11.32 -10.51
C SER A 231 17.71 9.84 -10.43
N GLY A 232 17.47 9.32 -9.23
CA GLY A 232 17.02 7.95 -9.03
C GLY A 232 15.64 7.72 -9.62
N GLN A 233 14.70 8.65 -9.42
CA GLN A 233 13.34 8.55 -9.98
C GLN A 233 13.35 8.51 -11.51
N LEU A 234 14.12 9.40 -12.15
CA LEU A 234 14.22 9.45 -13.61
C LEU A 234 14.98 8.26 -14.20
N ARG A 235 16.00 7.77 -13.50
CA ARG A 235 16.72 6.55 -13.90
C ARG A 235 15.80 5.33 -13.86
N ALA A 236 15.01 5.17 -12.79
CA ALA A 236 14.04 4.09 -12.68
C ALA A 236 12.96 4.15 -13.77
N ALA A 237 12.41 5.35 -14.03
CA ALA A 237 11.47 5.57 -15.12
C ALA A 237 12.08 5.24 -16.49
N SER A 238 13.36 5.59 -16.70
CA SER A 238 14.08 5.28 -17.95
C SER A 238 14.30 3.79 -18.14
N LEU A 239 14.57 3.04 -17.06
CA LEU A 239 14.70 1.58 -17.10
C LEU A 239 13.36 0.91 -17.48
N GLU A 240 12.26 1.34 -16.89
CA GLU A 240 10.92 0.87 -17.28
C GLU A 240 10.58 1.25 -18.73
N ALA A 241 10.85 2.49 -19.15
CA ALA A 241 10.64 2.94 -20.53
C ALA A 241 11.47 2.13 -21.55
N ALA A 242 12.61 1.57 -21.13
CA ALA A 242 13.42 0.64 -21.92
C ALA A 242 12.94 -0.83 -21.85
N GLY A 243 11.77 -1.10 -21.25
CA GLY A 243 11.17 -2.43 -21.14
C GLY A 243 11.77 -3.31 -20.03
N GLN A 244 12.48 -2.72 -19.06
CA GLN A 244 13.21 -3.47 -18.01
C GLN A 244 12.47 -3.55 -16.67
N SER A 245 11.15 -3.35 -16.64
CA SER A 245 10.37 -3.31 -15.38
C SER A 245 10.47 -4.61 -14.59
N ALA A 246 10.49 -5.76 -15.26
CA ALA A 246 10.54 -7.07 -14.62
C ALA A 246 11.95 -7.55 -14.26
N SER A 247 12.98 -6.89 -14.78
CA SER A 247 14.39 -7.25 -14.57
C SER A 247 15.15 -6.27 -13.67
N SER A 248 14.58 -5.08 -13.43
CA SER A 248 15.22 -4.01 -12.66
C SER A 248 14.74 -3.98 -11.22
N THR A 249 15.65 -4.28 -10.30
CA THR A 249 15.43 -4.11 -8.85
C THR A 249 15.15 -2.65 -8.47
N GLU A 250 15.69 -1.70 -9.24
CA GLU A 250 15.47 -0.27 -9.03
C GLU A 250 14.04 0.17 -9.35
N VAL A 251 13.44 -0.38 -10.42
CA VAL A 251 12.03 -0.12 -10.77
C VAL A 251 11.12 -0.54 -9.63
N VAL A 252 11.30 -1.76 -9.13
CA VAL A 252 10.50 -2.30 -8.02
C VAL A 252 10.74 -1.55 -6.70
N LEU A 253 11.98 -1.13 -6.45
CA LEU A 253 12.31 -0.32 -5.26
C LEU A 253 11.58 1.03 -5.30
N TRP A 254 11.57 1.71 -6.44
CA TRP A 254 10.83 2.97 -6.59
C TRP A 254 9.31 2.78 -6.55
N ASP A 255 8.77 1.64 -7.02
CA ASP A 255 7.35 1.29 -6.77
C ASP A 255 7.04 1.29 -5.27
N SER A 256 7.94 0.71 -4.47
CA SER A 256 7.77 0.62 -3.01
C SER A 256 7.87 1.98 -2.33
N TRP A 257 8.82 2.82 -2.73
CA TRP A 257 8.93 4.18 -2.20
C TRP A 257 7.71 5.04 -2.55
N TYR A 258 7.21 4.95 -3.78
CA TYR A 258 5.98 5.65 -4.16
C TYR A 258 4.74 5.09 -3.45
N LEU A 259 4.68 3.76 -3.22
CA LEU A 259 3.62 3.16 -2.39
C LEU A 259 3.62 3.75 -0.98
N VAL A 260 4.79 3.78 -0.33
CA VAL A 260 4.94 4.34 1.01
C VAL A 260 4.48 5.81 1.04
N VAL A 261 4.98 6.63 0.13
CA VAL A 261 4.63 8.06 0.05
C VAL A 261 3.15 8.28 -0.24
N GLY A 262 2.52 7.43 -1.07
CA GLY A 262 1.09 7.52 -1.35
C GLY A 262 0.22 7.14 -0.15
N LEU A 263 0.56 6.05 0.55
CA LEU A 263 -0.14 5.63 1.77
C LEU A 263 0.00 6.67 2.89
N SER A 264 1.14 7.33 2.96
CA SER A 264 1.47 8.34 3.97
C SER A 264 1.10 9.76 3.55
N ALA A 265 0.34 9.96 2.47
CA ALA A 265 0.06 11.30 1.92
C ALA A 265 -0.51 12.26 2.97
N TYR A 266 -1.41 11.78 3.84
CA TYR A 266 -2.05 12.56 4.91
C TYR A 266 -1.07 13.12 5.96
N ALA A 267 0.14 12.58 6.06
CA ALA A 267 1.14 12.93 7.09
C ALA A 267 2.33 13.72 6.50
N LEU A 268 2.35 13.97 5.20
CA LEU A 268 3.50 14.52 4.48
C LEU A 268 3.31 15.97 4.02
N ASP A 269 2.22 16.63 4.42
CA ASP A 269 1.90 18.01 4.02
C ASP A 269 3.03 18.99 4.28
N ASP A 270 3.54 19.03 5.51
CA ASP A 270 4.55 20.00 5.93
C ASP A 270 5.97 19.65 5.48
N HIS A 271 6.16 18.48 4.85
CA HIS A 271 7.48 17.93 4.53
C HIS A 271 7.77 17.87 3.03
N VAL A 272 6.74 17.86 2.18
CA VAL A 272 6.88 17.66 0.74
C VAL A 272 6.33 18.85 -0.02
N ASP A 273 7.21 19.60 -0.69
CA ASP A 273 6.81 20.56 -1.73
C ASP A 273 6.38 19.80 -2.98
N TRP A 274 5.08 19.51 -3.06
CA TRP A 274 4.48 18.78 -4.18
C TRP A 274 4.72 19.48 -5.52
N SER A 275 4.63 20.82 -5.55
CA SER A 275 4.83 21.59 -6.78
C SER A 275 6.24 21.44 -7.33
N LYS A 276 7.24 21.51 -6.45
CA LYS A 276 8.64 21.28 -6.83
C LYS A 276 8.85 19.84 -7.26
N TRP A 277 8.43 18.87 -6.45
CA TRP A 277 8.63 17.45 -6.73
C TRP A 277 7.98 17.01 -8.05
N PHE A 278 6.77 17.51 -8.35
CA PHE A 278 6.11 17.26 -9.62
C PHE A 278 6.91 17.79 -10.82
N ARG A 279 7.40 19.04 -10.73
CA ARG A 279 8.15 19.67 -11.83
C ARG A 279 9.53 19.04 -12.06
N THR A 280 10.21 18.63 -10.99
CA THR A 280 11.59 18.13 -11.08
C THR A 280 11.69 16.63 -11.31
N SER A 281 10.69 15.86 -10.86
CA SER A 281 10.78 14.40 -10.80
C SER A 281 9.55 13.71 -11.38
N LEU A 282 8.37 13.88 -10.75
CA LEU A 282 7.20 13.04 -11.06
C LEU A 282 6.64 13.29 -12.47
N GLY A 283 6.53 14.56 -12.87
CA GLY A 283 6.07 14.96 -14.20
C GLY A 283 7.01 14.50 -15.31
N PRO A 284 8.32 14.80 -15.24
CA PRO A 284 9.29 14.30 -16.21
C PRO A 284 9.35 12.76 -16.27
N ALA A 285 9.26 12.06 -15.13
CA ALA A 285 9.18 10.59 -15.09
C ALA A 285 7.92 10.08 -15.82
N LEU A 286 6.76 10.67 -15.55
CA LEU A 286 5.51 10.31 -16.23
C LEU A 286 5.59 10.57 -17.75
N ASN A 287 6.21 11.68 -18.17
CA ASN A 287 6.42 11.98 -19.58
C ASN A 287 7.31 10.94 -20.28
N LEU A 288 8.41 10.51 -19.64
CA LEU A 288 9.28 9.45 -20.16
C LEU A 288 8.52 8.14 -20.33
N LEU A 289 7.77 7.73 -19.31
CA LEU A 289 6.95 6.52 -19.33
C LEU A 289 5.83 6.62 -20.38
N ASN A 290 5.32 7.83 -20.62
CA ASN A 290 4.27 8.07 -21.60
C ASN A 290 4.75 8.06 -23.06
N ALA A 291 5.96 8.54 -23.30
CA ALA A 291 6.59 8.50 -24.61
C ALA A 291 7.15 7.13 -24.99
N ALA A 292 7.28 6.22 -24.01
CA ALA A 292 7.81 4.88 -24.24
C ALA A 292 6.95 4.07 -25.22
N PRO A 293 7.56 3.25 -26.09
CA PRO A 293 6.82 2.37 -26.98
C PRO A 293 6.02 1.34 -26.18
N PRO A 294 4.91 0.80 -26.71
CA PRO A 294 4.17 -0.25 -26.04
C PRO A 294 5.06 -1.47 -25.79
N THR A 295 5.12 -1.94 -24.55
CA THR A 295 5.86 -3.14 -24.15
C THR A 295 4.91 -4.19 -23.57
N PRO A 296 5.20 -5.49 -23.73
CA PRO A 296 4.47 -6.54 -23.04
C PRO A 296 4.83 -6.64 -21.54
N ALA A 297 5.92 -5.99 -21.12
CA ALA A 297 6.32 -5.93 -19.73
C ALA A 297 5.34 -5.08 -18.90
N PRO A 298 5.04 -5.46 -17.64
CA PRO A 298 4.21 -4.67 -16.74
C PRO A 298 4.73 -3.23 -16.57
N ALA A 299 3.83 -2.26 -16.71
CA ALA A 299 4.14 -0.84 -16.53
C ALA A 299 4.05 -0.43 -15.06
N VAL A 300 4.98 -0.94 -14.25
CA VAL A 300 5.01 -0.87 -12.78
C VAL A 300 4.99 0.57 -12.27
N LEU A 301 5.98 1.38 -12.63
CA LEU A 301 6.11 2.77 -12.19
C LEU A 301 5.03 3.63 -12.81
N ARG A 302 4.66 3.40 -14.06
CA ARG A 302 3.57 4.16 -14.71
C ARG A 302 2.26 3.99 -13.95
N ARG A 303 1.88 2.74 -13.64
CA ARG A 303 0.71 2.45 -12.80
C ARG A 303 0.86 3.07 -11.42
N ARG A 304 2.02 2.92 -10.77
CA ARG A 304 2.24 3.43 -9.41
C ARG A 304 2.19 4.95 -9.33
N ILE A 305 2.76 5.66 -10.29
CA ILE A 305 2.73 7.13 -10.37
C ILE A 305 1.29 7.60 -10.57
N LEU A 306 0.49 6.93 -11.41
CA LEU A 306 -0.94 7.23 -11.55
C LEU A 306 -1.68 7.09 -10.22
N TRP A 307 -1.52 5.94 -9.55
CA TRP A 307 -2.10 5.72 -8.22
C TRP A 307 -1.67 6.81 -7.22
N LEU A 308 -0.39 7.17 -7.21
CA LEU A 308 0.17 8.20 -6.35
C LEU A 308 -0.42 9.60 -6.63
N LEU A 309 -0.68 9.94 -7.89
CA LEU A 309 -1.39 11.16 -8.25
C LEU A 309 -2.80 11.18 -7.68
N GLY A 310 -3.50 10.03 -7.67
CA GLY A 310 -4.79 9.88 -7.01
C GLY A 310 -4.73 10.18 -5.51
N CYS A 311 -3.72 9.65 -4.81
CA CYS A 311 -3.52 9.89 -3.38
C CYS A 311 -3.25 11.36 -3.03
N TRP A 312 -2.61 12.11 -3.92
CA TRP A 312 -2.19 13.49 -3.69
C TRP A 312 -3.09 14.54 -4.38
N MET A 313 -4.19 14.11 -5.00
CA MET A 313 -5.06 14.97 -5.81
C MET A 313 -5.55 16.22 -5.07
N TYR A 314 -5.95 16.07 -3.79
CA TYR A 314 -6.46 17.18 -2.97
C TYR A 314 -5.41 18.27 -2.70
N LYS A 315 -4.12 17.94 -2.78
CA LYS A 315 -3.00 18.86 -2.58
C LYS A 315 -2.54 19.55 -3.86
N MET A 316 -3.04 19.12 -5.02
CA MET A 316 -2.57 19.66 -6.29
C MET A 316 -3.06 21.10 -6.48
N PRO A 317 -2.15 22.06 -6.71
CA PRO A 317 -2.50 23.44 -7.00
C PRO A 317 -3.42 23.52 -8.21
N SER A 318 -4.37 24.46 -8.17
CA SER A 318 -5.41 24.58 -9.18
C SER A 318 -4.87 24.83 -10.59
N GLU A 319 -3.67 25.39 -10.68
CA GLU A 319 -2.99 25.77 -11.93
C GLU A 319 -2.42 24.56 -12.67
N ILE A 320 -2.11 23.46 -11.97
CA ILE A 320 -1.50 22.26 -12.55
C ILE A 320 -2.57 21.25 -12.99
N ARG A 321 -3.76 21.30 -12.37
CA ARG A 321 -4.86 20.36 -12.62
C ARG A 321 -5.31 20.28 -14.09
N PRO A 322 -5.47 21.37 -14.86
CA PRO A 322 -5.88 21.28 -16.27
C PRO A 322 -4.91 20.44 -17.11
N ALA A 323 -3.61 20.68 -16.97
CA ALA A 323 -2.57 19.92 -17.67
C ALA A 323 -2.57 18.44 -17.24
N LEU A 324 -2.82 18.18 -15.95
CA LEU A 324 -2.96 16.82 -15.46
C LEU A 324 -4.20 16.12 -16.03
N TYR A 325 -5.35 16.78 -16.08
CA TYR A 325 -6.56 16.21 -16.68
C TYR A 325 -6.33 15.83 -18.14
N GLU A 326 -5.67 16.70 -18.91
CA GLU A 326 -5.33 16.41 -20.29
C GLU A 326 -4.40 15.18 -20.40
N ALA A 327 -3.37 15.11 -19.56
CA ALA A 327 -2.47 13.96 -19.50
C ALA A 327 -3.20 12.66 -19.14
N LEU A 328 -4.06 12.67 -18.12
CA LEU A 328 -4.87 11.53 -17.69
C LEU A 328 -5.80 11.05 -18.81
N VAL A 329 -6.50 11.96 -19.48
CA VAL A 329 -7.40 11.62 -20.58
C VAL A 329 -6.63 11.05 -21.78
N ASN A 330 -5.46 11.60 -22.11
CA ASN A 330 -4.60 11.06 -23.18
C ASN A 330 -4.16 9.61 -22.89
N MET A 331 -3.94 9.27 -21.61
CA MET A 331 -3.55 7.94 -21.18
C MET A 331 -4.68 6.89 -21.21
N LEU A 332 -5.95 7.28 -21.40
CA LEU A 332 -7.08 6.32 -21.53
C LEU A 332 -6.97 5.40 -22.75
N THR A 333 -6.00 5.66 -23.63
CA THR A 333 -5.64 4.81 -24.76
C THR A 333 -4.72 3.64 -24.40
N SER A 334 -4.28 3.54 -23.13
CA SER A 334 -3.43 2.45 -22.64
C SER A 334 -4.04 1.08 -22.93
N ARG A 335 -3.18 0.12 -23.31
CA ARG A 335 -3.53 -1.29 -23.53
C ARG A 335 -3.19 -2.19 -22.34
N ASP A 336 -2.42 -1.69 -21.37
CA ASP A 336 -2.20 -2.38 -20.11
C ASP A 336 -3.43 -2.17 -19.22
N ALA A 337 -4.18 -3.24 -18.96
CA ALA A 337 -5.40 -3.21 -18.18
C ALA A 337 -5.16 -2.73 -16.73
N ALA A 338 -4.00 -3.05 -16.13
CA ALA A 338 -3.73 -2.63 -14.76
C ALA A 338 -3.47 -1.11 -14.66
N VAL A 339 -2.74 -0.57 -15.65
CA VAL A 339 -2.56 0.89 -15.81
C VAL A 339 -3.91 1.55 -16.06
N LEU A 340 -4.75 0.97 -16.92
CA LEU A 340 -6.04 1.51 -17.28
C LEU A 340 -6.99 1.57 -16.07
N LEU A 341 -7.17 0.48 -15.33
CA LEU A 341 -8.00 0.45 -14.12
C LEU A 341 -7.51 1.43 -13.04
N THR A 342 -6.19 1.54 -12.87
CA THR A 342 -5.60 2.54 -11.96
C THR A 342 -5.86 3.97 -12.44
N LEU A 343 -5.79 4.22 -13.74
CA LEU A 343 -6.11 5.51 -14.36
C LEU A 343 -7.58 5.87 -14.16
N LEU A 344 -8.51 4.91 -14.26
CA LEU A 344 -9.94 5.15 -13.98
C LEU A 344 -10.14 5.63 -12.55
N ASN A 345 -9.53 4.94 -11.57
CA ASN A 345 -9.56 5.36 -10.16
C ASN A 345 -8.94 6.75 -9.95
N THR A 346 -7.82 7.03 -10.62
CA THR A 346 -7.13 8.32 -10.54
C THR A 346 -7.99 9.45 -11.10
N LEU A 347 -8.60 9.23 -12.28
CA LEU A 347 -9.47 10.21 -12.93
C LEU A 347 -10.76 10.42 -12.13
N LYS A 348 -11.32 9.35 -11.54
CA LYS A 348 -12.43 9.43 -10.60
C LYS A 348 -12.07 10.32 -9.41
N ALA A 349 -10.94 10.07 -8.75
CA ALA A 349 -10.46 10.92 -7.64
C ALA A 349 -10.25 12.37 -8.08
N ALA A 350 -9.77 12.61 -9.31
CA ALA A 350 -9.54 13.94 -9.87
C ALA A 350 -10.82 14.75 -10.12
N ILE A 351 -11.89 14.06 -10.51
CA ILE A 351 -13.17 14.67 -10.87
C ILE A 351 -14.10 14.76 -9.66
N ASP A 352 -14.03 13.79 -8.74
CA ASP A 352 -14.86 13.74 -7.53
C ASP A 352 -14.37 14.72 -6.44
N GLU A 353 -13.15 15.25 -6.58
CA GLU A 353 -12.55 16.17 -5.62
C GLU A 353 -13.33 17.49 -5.49
N TRP A 354 -13.30 18.09 -4.29
CA TRP A 354 -14.14 19.22 -3.92
C TRP A 354 -13.76 20.55 -4.62
N GLN A 355 -12.51 20.72 -5.03
CA GLN A 355 -11.98 21.85 -5.81
C GLN A 355 -12.03 21.57 -7.32
N PHE A 356 -12.69 20.50 -7.77
CA PHE A 356 -12.89 20.25 -9.20
C PHE A 356 -13.61 21.43 -9.85
N LYS A 357 -13.04 21.96 -10.94
CA LYS A 357 -13.60 23.05 -11.73
C LYS A 357 -14.09 22.51 -13.08
N PRO A 358 -15.41 22.41 -13.33
CA PRO A 358 -15.94 21.85 -14.57
C PRO A 358 -15.38 22.50 -15.84
N GLN A 359 -15.12 23.81 -15.81
CA GLN A 359 -14.58 24.58 -16.94
C GLN A 359 -13.20 24.09 -17.41
N ALA A 360 -12.40 23.56 -16.47
CA ALA A 360 -11.08 23.02 -16.78
C ALA A 360 -11.15 21.64 -17.45
N PHE A 361 -12.30 20.96 -17.44
CA PHE A 361 -12.46 19.59 -17.94
C PHE A 361 -13.48 19.45 -19.08
N VAL A 362 -14.44 20.38 -19.21
CA VAL A 362 -15.56 20.29 -20.16
C VAL A 362 -15.13 20.00 -21.60
N HIS A 363 -14.03 20.61 -22.06
CA HIS A 363 -13.48 20.38 -23.40
C HIS A 363 -12.87 18.98 -23.59
N LEU A 364 -12.44 18.33 -22.50
CA LEU A 364 -11.89 16.97 -22.49
C LEU A 364 -12.98 15.90 -22.37
N ALA A 365 -14.15 16.25 -21.81
CA ALA A 365 -15.21 15.31 -21.49
C ALA A 365 -15.68 14.44 -22.67
N PRO A 366 -15.92 14.98 -23.90
CA PRO A 366 -16.33 14.15 -25.03
C PRO A 366 -15.28 13.08 -25.39
N ARG A 367 -13.99 13.45 -25.37
CA ARG A 367 -12.88 12.53 -25.63
C ARG A 367 -12.75 11.48 -24.53
N ALA A 368 -12.84 11.91 -23.27
CA ALA A 368 -12.78 11.00 -22.13
C ALA A 368 -13.91 9.97 -22.19
N ILE A 369 -15.16 10.40 -22.39
CA ILE A 369 -16.33 9.51 -22.50
C ILE A 369 -16.17 8.53 -23.66
N ALA A 370 -15.74 8.99 -24.84
CA ALA A 370 -15.51 8.13 -25.99
C ALA A 370 -14.44 7.05 -25.69
N SER A 371 -13.33 7.44 -25.04
CA SER A 371 -12.30 6.49 -24.61
C SER A 371 -12.82 5.49 -23.57
N LEU A 372 -13.64 5.93 -22.61
CA LEU A 372 -14.24 5.05 -21.60
C LEU A 372 -15.20 4.02 -22.22
N TYR A 373 -16.00 4.39 -23.22
CA TYR A 373 -16.80 3.42 -23.97
C TYR A 373 -15.93 2.40 -24.72
N ALA A 374 -14.79 2.83 -25.28
CA ALA A 374 -13.84 1.89 -25.87
C ALA A 374 -13.22 0.96 -24.80
N THR A 375 -12.94 1.46 -23.60
CA THR A 375 -12.47 0.66 -22.46
C THR A 375 -13.45 -0.44 -22.07
N LEU A 376 -14.77 -0.21 -22.14
CA LEU A 376 -15.77 -1.26 -21.85
C LEU A 376 -15.61 -2.52 -22.73
N GLN A 377 -15.05 -2.37 -23.92
CA GLN A 377 -14.78 -3.50 -24.84
C GLN A 377 -13.46 -4.21 -24.52
N LEU A 378 -12.59 -3.61 -23.70
CA LEU A 378 -11.28 -4.15 -23.32
C LEU A 378 -11.33 -4.90 -21.99
N VAL A 379 -12.23 -4.51 -21.09
CA VAL A 379 -12.40 -5.15 -19.77
C VAL A 379 -13.46 -6.26 -19.81
N ALA A 380 -13.13 -7.41 -19.24
CA ALA A 380 -14.00 -8.58 -19.22
C ALA A 380 -14.86 -8.66 -17.96
N GLU A 381 -14.32 -8.21 -16.82
CA GLU A 381 -14.90 -8.46 -15.50
C GLU A 381 -15.99 -7.45 -15.16
N PHE A 382 -16.97 -7.90 -14.37
CA PHE A 382 -18.13 -7.09 -14.00
C PHE A 382 -17.72 -5.83 -13.23
N ASP A 383 -16.84 -5.97 -12.23
CA ASP A 383 -16.40 -4.87 -11.37
C ASP A 383 -15.65 -3.80 -12.17
N SER A 384 -14.77 -4.22 -13.10
CA SER A 384 -14.09 -3.32 -14.03
C SER A 384 -15.07 -2.53 -14.90
N ARG A 385 -16.09 -3.19 -15.46
CA ARG A 385 -17.12 -2.51 -16.27
C ARG A 385 -17.94 -1.53 -15.44
N LEU A 386 -18.28 -1.91 -14.20
CA LEU A 386 -18.99 -1.04 -13.27
C LEU A 386 -18.17 0.20 -12.92
N GLN A 387 -16.85 0.06 -12.73
CA GLN A 387 -15.94 1.17 -12.49
C GLN A 387 -15.94 2.17 -13.67
N VAL A 388 -15.86 1.66 -14.91
CA VAL A 388 -15.93 2.50 -16.12
C VAL A 388 -17.26 3.25 -16.21
N LEU A 389 -18.39 2.54 -16.04
CA LEU A 389 -19.72 3.15 -16.08
C LEU A 389 -19.91 4.19 -14.98
N SER A 390 -19.43 3.92 -13.76
CA SER A 390 -19.46 4.87 -12.64
C SER A 390 -18.70 6.15 -12.98
N LEU A 391 -17.55 6.04 -13.64
CA LEU A 391 -16.76 7.20 -14.05
C LEU A 391 -17.44 8.00 -15.16
N ILE A 392 -18.07 7.34 -16.14
CA ILE A 392 -18.88 8.02 -17.16
C ILE A 392 -20.00 8.82 -16.49
N SER A 393 -20.76 8.20 -15.59
CA SER A 393 -21.84 8.88 -14.86
C SER A 393 -21.32 10.09 -14.07
N LEU A 394 -20.19 9.94 -13.38
CA LEU A 394 -19.58 11.04 -12.63
C LEU A 394 -19.15 12.20 -13.54
N ILE A 395 -18.54 11.91 -14.69
CA ILE A 395 -18.15 12.95 -15.66
C ILE A 395 -19.39 13.71 -16.13
N VAL A 396 -20.46 12.99 -16.50
CA VAL A 396 -21.70 13.62 -16.97
C VAL A 396 -22.31 14.47 -15.87
N GLU A 397 -22.41 13.97 -14.65
CA GLU A 397 -22.93 14.72 -13.50
C GLU A 397 -22.13 16.00 -13.24
N ARG A 398 -20.81 15.89 -13.09
CA ARG A 398 -19.95 17.03 -12.71
C ARG A 398 -19.81 18.08 -13.81
N VAL A 399 -19.93 17.68 -15.08
CA VAL A 399 -19.82 18.61 -16.23
C VAL A 399 -21.19 19.21 -16.60
N ALA A 400 -22.30 18.47 -16.43
CA ALA A 400 -23.65 18.97 -16.75
C ALA A 400 -24.19 19.99 -15.73
N ILE A 401 -23.59 20.10 -14.54
CA ILE A 401 -24.01 21.04 -13.48
C ILE A 401 -23.68 22.51 -13.82
N GLU A 402 -23.07 22.83 -14.97
CA GLU A 402 -23.10 24.22 -15.43
C GLU A 402 -24.51 24.59 -15.96
N PRO A 403 -25.22 25.53 -15.32
CA PRO A 403 -26.29 26.20 -16.01
C PRO A 403 -25.64 26.93 -17.18
N VAL A 404 -26.14 26.67 -18.39
CA VAL A 404 -26.04 27.63 -19.48
C VAL A 404 -26.54 28.94 -18.91
N HIS A 405 -25.64 29.85 -18.52
CA HIS A 405 -26.00 31.24 -18.35
C HIS A 405 -26.41 31.67 -19.75
N ALA A 406 -27.72 31.59 -19.97
CA ALA A 406 -28.40 32.18 -21.10
C ALA A 406 -27.89 33.61 -21.17
N ASP A 407 -27.11 33.86 -22.22
CA ASP A 407 -26.78 35.17 -22.73
C ASP A 407 -28.10 35.83 -23.10
N ASN A 408 -28.83 36.36 -22.11
CA ASN A 408 -29.90 37.30 -22.31
C ASN A 408 -29.25 38.64 -22.62
N GLY A 409 -28.67 38.73 -23.82
CA GLY A 409 -28.46 39.99 -24.51
C GLY A 409 -29.81 40.68 -24.62
N SER A 410 -30.10 41.54 -23.64
CA SER A 410 -31.16 42.53 -23.76
C SER A 410 -30.69 43.54 -24.80
N PRO A 411 -31.45 43.80 -25.87
CA PRO A 411 -31.13 44.91 -26.76
C PRO A 411 -31.42 46.19 -25.98
N GLU A 412 -30.37 46.87 -25.50
CA GLU A 412 -30.50 48.24 -25.05
C GLU A 412 -31.06 49.08 -26.20
N GLY A 413 -32.17 49.76 -25.91
CA GLY A 413 -32.97 50.49 -26.86
C GLY A 413 -32.16 51.57 -27.56
N GLY A 414 -32.31 51.61 -28.89
CA GLY A 414 -31.94 52.77 -29.68
C GLY A 414 -32.88 53.93 -29.37
N ASP A 415 -32.28 55.08 -29.12
CA ASP A 415 -32.92 56.39 -29.08
C ASP A 415 -33.84 56.62 -30.29
N MET A 416 -35.06 57.08 -30.00
CA MET A 416 -35.78 58.09 -30.80
C MET A 416 -36.75 58.88 -29.94
#